data_AF-A0A074N0R6-F1
#
_entry.id   AF-A0A074N0R6-F1
#
_cell.length_a   1.000
_cell.length_b   1.000
_cell.length_c   1.000
_cell.angle_alpha   90.00
_cell.angle_beta   90.00
_cell.angle_gamma   90.00
#
_symmetry.space_group_name_H-M   'P 1'
#
loop_
_entity.id
_entity.type
_entity.pdbx_description
1 polymer ?
#
loop_
_entity_poly.entity_id
_entity_poly.type
_entity_poly.pdbx_seq_one_letter_code
_entity_poly.pdbx_strand_id
1 'polypeptide(L)'
;MGGFIGQAGLADWWLGEFDDAERAHILATFQPMGASDGAAILVKGESGGADNDPSNLLSSLAGWFKRESDRSIGYRIIDKAEELLATSPSILTKHFTYQAKAQVYYRWRDVDSFALDRAEKACRDQIALAPMAAKEFLGEGPRPIIEIDWLNDGEDEIERKVELIKKDEATASGDVLGFLPSHHGYRQLAIILEKRGDYRDALALSEQAKGQGWKGDWDSRITRLTKKLAKGSP
;
A
#
# COMPACT_ATOMS: atom_id res chain seq x y z
N MET A 1 -6.87 -19.68 20.82
CA MET A 1 -7.19 -18.85 19.65
C MET A 1 -6.25 -19.27 18.53
N GLY A 2 -6.77 -19.65 17.36
CA GLY A 2 -5.96 -20.11 16.22
C GLY A 2 -5.95 -19.07 15.10
N GLY A 3 -5.77 -19.53 13.86
CA GLY A 3 -5.73 -18.67 12.67
C GLY A 3 -4.60 -17.65 12.75
N PHE A 4 -4.72 -16.60 11.94
CA PHE A 4 -3.73 -15.54 11.90
C PHE A 4 -3.53 -14.85 13.26
N ILE A 5 -4.60 -14.52 13.99
CA ILE A 5 -4.50 -13.82 15.27
C ILE A 5 -3.71 -14.66 16.30
N GLY A 6 -3.95 -15.98 16.32
CA GLY A 6 -3.20 -16.89 17.16
C GLY A 6 -1.73 -17.00 16.75
N GLN A 7 -1.46 -17.21 15.46
CA GLN A 7 -0.09 -17.38 14.94
C GLN A 7 0.77 -16.12 15.07
N ALA A 8 0.17 -14.94 14.89
CA ALA A 8 0.84 -13.65 15.04
C ALA A 8 1.08 -13.26 16.51
N GLY A 9 0.66 -14.08 17.49
CA GLY A 9 0.76 -13.74 18.92
C GLY A 9 -0.13 -12.57 19.34
N LEU A 10 -1.22 -12.32 18.60
CA LEU A 10 -2.10 -11.17 18.79
C LEU A 10 -3.36 -11.48 19.62
N ALA A 11 -3.44 -12.66 20.22
CA ALA A 11 -4.63 -13.11 20.94
C ALA A 11 -5.02 -12.19 22.11
N ASP A 12 -4.05 -11.76 22.92
CA ASP A 12 -4.31 -10.88 24.07
C ASP A 12 -4.79 -9.50 23.62
N TRP A 13 -4.16 -8.92 22.61
CA TRP A 13 -4.62 -7.67 21.99
C TRP A 13 -6.04 -7.82 21.43
N TRP A 14 -6.30 -8.87 20.66
CA TRP A 14 -7.60 -9.09 20.05
C TRP A 14 -8.73 -9.25 21.09
N LEU A 15 -8.46 -9.98 22.17
CA LEU A 15 -9.42 -10.23 23.23
C LEU A 15 -9.64 -9.02 24.15
N GLY A 16 -8.61 -8.20 24.34
CA GLY A 16 -8.65 -7.01 25.19
C GLY A 16 -9.14 -5.74 24.47
N GLU A 17 -8.86 -5.62 23.17
CA GLU A 17 -9.19 -4.43 22.39
C GLU A 17 -10.66 -4.43 21.95
N PHE A 18 -11.14 -5.53 21.36
CA PHE A 18 -12.50 -5.59 20.79
C PHE A 18 -13.43 -6.34 21.73
N ASP A 19 -14.67 -5.89 21.90
CA ASP A 19 -15.68 -6.67 22.64
C ASP A 19 -16.25 -7.85 21.81
N ASP A 20 -17.12 -8.67 22.40
CA ASP A 20 -17.72 -9.82 21.71
C ASP A 20 -18.53 -9.43 20.46
N ALA A 21 -19.25 -8.30 20.51
CA ALA A 21 -20.07 -7.83 19.40
C ALA A 21 -19.19 -7.30 18.26
N GLU A 22 -18.15 -6.54 18.58
CA GLU A 22 -17.16 -6.03 17.64
C GLU A 22 -16.39 -7.18 16.98
N ARG A 23 -15.94 -8.18 17.75
CA ARG A 23 -15.27 -9.36 17.20
C ARG A 23 -16.20 -10.12 16.25
N ALA A 24 -17.46 -10.34 16.62
CA ALA A 24 -18.44 -10.99 15.75
C ALA A 24 -18.65 -10.19 14.45
N HIS A 25 -18.73 -8.86 14.56
CA HIS A 25 -18.88 -7.96 13.41
C HIS A 25 -17.65 -7.96 12.49
N ILE A 26 -16.44 -7.95 13.05
CA ILE A 26 -15.19 -8.02 12.28
C ILE A 26 -15.14 -9.32 11.46
N LEU A 27 -15.46 -10.45 12.10
CA LEU A 27 -15.47 -11.76 11.45
C LEU A 27 -16.55 -11.85 10.34
N ALA A 28 -17.73 -11.27 10.56
CA ALA A 28 -18.78 -11.21 9.56
C ALA A 28 -18.42 -10.29 8.38
N THR A 29 -17.70 -9.21 8.65
CA THR A 29 -17.34 -8.19 7.64
C THR A 29 -16.17 -8.63 6.77
N PHE A 30 -15.20 -9.36 7.33
CA PHE A 30 -14.00 -9.77 6.61
C PHE A 30 -14.24 -11.04 5.79
N GLN A 31 -14.54 -10.87 4.49
CA GLN A 31 -14.79 -11.95 3.54
C GLN A 31 -13.94 -11.76 2.27
N PRO A 32 -12.61 -11.96 2.36
CA PRO A 32 -11.72 -11.78 1.22
C PRO A 32 -12.04 -12.76 0.09
N MET A 33 -11.90 -12.29 -1.15
CA MET A 33 -12.21 -13.08 -2.33
C MET A 33 -11.36 -14.36 -2.37
N GLY A 34 -12.01 -15.51 -2.62
CA GLY A 34 -11.35 -16.82 -2.66
C GLY A 34 -11.27 -17.52 -1.31
N ALA A 35 -11.63 -16.87 -0.19
CA ALA A 35 -11.81 -17.54 1.08
C ALA A 35 -13.21 -18.18 1.17
N SER A 36 -13.28 -19.46 1.52
CA SER A 36 -14.54 -20.13 1.85
C SER A 36 -15.11 -19.64 3.19
N ASP A 37 -14.25 -19.20 4.10
CA ASP A 37 -14.61 -18.61 5.40
C ASP A 37 -13.51 -17.63 5.84
N GLY A 38 -13.72 -16.33 5.60
CA GLY A 38 -12.78 -15.28 6.02
C GLY A 38 -12.62 -15.17 7.54
N ALA A 39 -13.66 -15.51 8.30
CA ALA A 39 -13.60 -15.54 9.76
C ALA A 39 -12.69 -16.66 10.25
N ALA A 40 -12.71 -17.83 9.59
CA ALA A 40 -11.79 -18.91 9.91
C ALA A 40 -10.34 -18.49 9.71
N ILE A 41 -9.99 -17.78 8.63
CA ILE A 41 -8.62 -17.29 8.40
C ILE A 41 -8.11 -16.44 9.58
N LEU A 42 -8.97 -15.58 10.14
CA LEU A 42 -8.57 -14.70 11.24
C LEU A 42 -8.36 -15.46 12.55
N VAL A 43 -9.25 -16.38 12.93
CA VAL A 43 -9.28 -16.92 14.30
C VAL A 43 -9.30 -18.44 14.45
N LYS A 44 -9.35 -19.22 13.35
CA LYS A 44 -9.40 -20.70 13.34
C LYS A 44 -8.31 -21.33 12.47
N GLY A 45 -7.90 -22.53 12.84
CA GLY A 45 -7.00 -23.39 12.05
C GLY A 45 -5.53 -22.98 12.06
N GLU A 46 -4.73 -23.72 11.28
CA GLU A 46 -3.36 -23.36 10.94
C GLU A 46 -3.41 -22.57 9.61
N SER A 47 -3.06 -21.29 9.62
CA SER A 47 -2.92 -20.52 8.38
C SER A 47 -1.78 -21.13 7.57
N GLY A 48 -2.09 -21.70 6.41
CA GLY A 48 -1.11 -22.21 5.44
C GLY A 48 -0.55 -21.14 4.49
N GLY A 49 -0.66 -19.86 4.85
CA GLY A 49 -0.23 -18.74 4.00
C GLY A 49 1.23 -18.36 4.26
N ALA A 50 2.00 -18.17 3.19
CA ALA A 50 3.45 -17.92 3.23
C ALA A 50 3.88 -16.54 3.79
N ASP A 51 2.96 -15.57 3.90
CA ASP A 51 3.26 -14.25 4.48
C ASP A 51 2.88 -14.19 5.96
N ASN A 52 3.89 -14.44 6.79
CA ASN A 52 3.80 -14.35 8.26
C ASN A 52 3.85 -12.91 8.80
N ASP A 53 3.80 -11.88 7.95
CA ASP A 53 3.90 -10.49 8.40
C ASP A 53 2.56 -9.97 8.94
N PRO A 54 2.44 -9.76 10.27
CA PRO A 54 1.15 -9.43 10.83
C PRO A 54 0.63 -8.04 10.45
N SER A 55 1.54 -7.13 10.12
CA SER A 55 1.18 -5.77 9.72
C SER A 55 0.48 -5.74 8.35
N ASN A 56 0.84 -6.64 7.44
CA ASN A 56 0.23 -6.73 6.11
C ASN A 56 -1.24 -7.16 6.19
N LEU A 57 -1.55 -8.20 6.97
CA LEU A 57 -2.94 -8.64 7.10
C LEU A 57 -3.79 -7.61 7.85
N LEU A 58 -3.30 -7.05 8.97
CA LEU A 58 -4.07 -6.06 9.72
C LEU A 58 -4.32 -4.80 8.89
N SER A 59 -3.35 -4.32 8.12
CA SER A 59 -3.56 -3.16 7.24
C SER A 59 -4.59 -3.44 6.15
N SER A 60 -4.58 -4.66 5.59
CA SER A 60 -5.61 -5.14 4.66
C SER A 60 -6.99 -5.23 5.31
N LEU A 61 -7.08 -5.78 6.53
CA LEU A 61 -8.30 -5.93 7.32
C LEU A 61 -8.93 -4.57 7.66
N ALA A 62 -8.14 -3.59 8.08
CA ALA A 62 -8.63 -2.25 8.40
C ALA A 62 -9.39 -1.60 7.23
N GLY A 63 -8.98 -1.90 5.99
CA GLY A 63 -9.61 -1.40 4.77
C GLY A 63 -11.07 -1.83 4.56
N TRP A 64 -11.58 -2.82 5.30
CA TRP A 64 -12.96 -3.31 5.18
C TRP A 64 -13.98 -2.46 5.94
N PHE A 65 -13.54 -1.73 6.97
CA PHE A 65 -14.41 -0.95 7.86
C PHE A 65 -14.64 0.47 7.33
N LYS A 66 -15.58 0.57 6.38
CA LYS A 66 -15.85 1.81 5.62
C LYS A 66 -17.10 2.56 6.08
N ARG A 67 -17.88 2.02 7.02
CA ARG A 67 -19.08 2.68 7.57
C ARG A 67 -18.70 3.51 8.79
N GLU A 68 -19.51 4.53 9.08
CA GLU A 68 -19.29 5.41 10.24
C GLU A 68 -19.33 4.62 11.55
N SER A 69 -20.26 3.67 11.69
CA SER A 69 -20.35 2.77 12.85
C SER A 69 -19.07 1.96 13.10
N ASP A 70 -18.29 1.71 12.05
CA ASP A 70 -17.15 0.81 12.09
C ASP A 70 -15.81 1.57 12.19
N ARG A 71 -15.88 2.89 12.24
CA ARG A 71 -14.71 3.77 12.10
C ARG A 71 -13.67 3.54 13.21
N SER A 72 -14.12 3.40 14.46
CA SER A 72 -13.23 3.11 15.59
C SER A 72 -12.54 1.75 15.44
N ILE A 73 -13.23 0.74 14.92
CA ILE A 73 -12.65 -0.58 14.62
C ILE A 73 -11.54 -0.42 13.58
N GLY A 74 -11.83 0.27 12.47
CA GLY A 74 -10.84 0.54 11.43
C GLY A 74 -9.59 1.24 11.94
N TYR A 75 -9.75 2.26 12.81
CA TYR A 75 -8.63 2.98 13.44
C TYR A 75 -7.76 2.08 14.29
N ARG A 76 -8.36 1.26 15.16
CA ARG A 76 -7.61 0.41 16.08
C ARG A 76 -6.84 -0.68 15.36
N ILE A 77 -7.43 -1.27 14.32
CA ILE A 77 -6.76 -2.28 13.50
C ILE A 77 -5.57 -1.67 12.74
N ILE A 78 -5.74 -0.49 12.13
CA ILE A 78 -4.64 0.13 11.35
C ILE A 78 -3.53 0.70 12.24
N ASP A 79 -3.86 1.18 13.44
CA ASP A 79 -2.86 1.61 14.42
C ASP A 79 -2.06 0.40 14.94
N LYS A 80 -2.71 -0.75 15.17
CA LYS A 80 -1.99 -1.99 15.51
C LYS A 80 -1.12 -2.48 14.36
N ALA A 81 -1.57 -2.36 13.11
CA ALA A 81 -0.76 -2.68 11.94
C ALA A 81 0.52 -1.81 11.88
N GLU A 82 0.40 -0.51 12.16
CA GLU A 82 1.55 0.40 12.23
C GLU A 82 2.53 0.02 13.34
N GLU A 83 2.04 -0.34 14.54
CA GLU A 83 2.89 -0.78 15.65
C GLU A 83 3.75 -1.99 15.25
N LEU A 84 3.16 -2.95 14.53
CA LEU A 84 3.83 -4.17 14.08
C LEU A 84 4.85 -3.93 12.95
N LEU A 85 4.89 -2.74 12.35
CA LEU A 85 5.93 -2.39 11.37
C LEU A 85 7.33 -2.35 11.97
N ALA A 86 7.45 -2.21 13.30
CA ALA A 86 8.74 -2.25 14.00
C ALA A 86 9.50 -3.56 13.74
N THR A 87 8.77 -4.67 13.54
CA THR A 87 9.34 -6.00 13.27
C THR A 87 9.22 -6.43 11.82
N SER A 88 8.53 -5.66 10.96
CA SER A 88 8.35 -5.99 9.55
C SER A 88 9.68 -5.81 8.79
N PRO A 89 10.17 -6.83 8.07
CA PRO A 89 11.37 -6.72 7.23
C PRO A 89 11.07 -6.09 5.86
N SER A 90 9.81 -6.10 5.42
CA SER A 90 9.41 -5.70 4.07
C SER A 90 9.18 -4.19 3.96
N ILE A 91 9.95 -3.54 3.07
CA ILE A 91 9.75 -2.14 2.71
C ILE A 91 8.38 -1.93 2.08
N LEU A 92 7.93 -2.85 1.22
CA LEU A 92 6.62 -2.76 0.58
C LEU A 92 5.49 -2.93 1.60
N THR A 93 5.62 -3.81 2.59
CA THR A 93 4.62 -3.93 3.66
C THR A 93 4.50 -2.63 4.45
N LYS A 94 5.62 -2.00 4.81
CA LYS A 94 5.61 -0.67 5.47
C LYS A 94 4.94 0.37 4.59
N HIS A 95 5.31 0.43 3.30
CA HIS A 95 4.74 1.35 2.33
C HIS A 95 3.22 1.20 2.19
N PHE A 96 2.72 -0.02 2.03
CA PHE A 96 1.29 -0.28 1.90
C PHE A 96 0.52 -0.12 3.21
N THR A 97 1.15 -0.35 4.37
CA THR A 97 0.51 -0.10 5.66
C THR A 97 0.26 1.40 5.86
N TYR A 98 1.24 2.25 5.55
CA TYR A 98 1.03 3.70 5.58
C TYR A 98 0.02 4.17 4.54
N GLN A 99 -0.04 3.52 3.37
CA GLN A 99 -1.12 3.76 2.40
C GLN A 99 -2.50 3.49 2.99
N ALA A 100 -2.68 2.32 3.59
CA ALA A 100 -3.95 1.93 4.20
C ALA A 100 -4.31 2.89 5.35
N LYS A 101 -3.34 3.27 6.19
CA LYS A 101 -3.51 4.26 7.25
C LYS A 101 -3.98 5.61 6.73
N ALA A 102 -3.34 6.14 5.69
CA ALA A 102 -3.78 7.37 5.05
C ALA A 102 -5.24 7.26 4.57
N GLN A 103 -5.62 6.16 3.93
CA GLN A 103 -6.98 5.95 3.42
C GLN A 103 -8.03 5.82 4.53
N VAL A 104 -7.73 5.05 5.58
CA VAL A 104 -8.63 4.82 6.73
C VAL A 104 -8.92 6.14 7.44
N TYR A 105 -7.90 6.91 7.77
CA TYR A 105 -8.07 8.18 8.46
C TYR A 105 -8.66 9.27 7.56
N TYR A 106 -8.20 9.40 6.31
CA TYR A 106 -8.67 10.48 5.44
C TYR A 106 -10.15 10.37 5.10
N ARG A 107 -10.73 9.16 5.13
CA ARG A 107 -12.17 8.93 4.94
C ARG A 107 -13.02 9.76 5.89
N TRP A 108 -12.52 9.99 7.10
CA TRP A 108 -13.25 10.57 8.22
C TRP A 108 -12.66 11.88 8.73
N ARG A 109 -11.77 12.48 7.94
CA ARG A 109 -11.07 13.74 8.22
C ARG A 109 -11.99 14.93 8.60
N ASP A 110 -13.24 14.90 8.15
CA ASP A 110 -14.23 15.96 8.37
C ASP A 110 -15.18 15.62 9.55
N VAL A 111 -15.03 14.42 10.14
CA VAL A 111 -15.85 13.91 11.26
C VAL A 111 -15.05 13.90 12.55
N ASP A 112 -13.85 13.30 12.54
CA ASP A 112 -12.97 13.26 13.70
C ASP A 112 -11.81 14.25 13.51
N SER A 113 -11.65 15.19 14.45
CA SER A 113 -10.67 16.28 14.32
C SER A 113 -9.22 15.80 14.16
N PHE A 114 -8.87 14.64 14.74
CA PHE A 114 -7.54 14.05 14.63
C PHE A 114 -7.29 13.30 13.31
N ALA A 115 -8.35 12.97 12.55
CA ALA A 115 -8.23 12.05 11.43
C ALA A 115 -7.50 12.68 10.24
N LEU A 116 -7.66 13.99 10.01
CA LEU A 116 -6.89 14.67 8.97
C LEU A 116 -5.39 14.61 9.24
N ASP A 117 -4.99 14.91 10.48
CA ASP A 117 -3.57 14.96 10.88
C ASP A 117 -2.93 13.57 10.82
N ARG A 118 -3.66 12.52 11.26
CA ARG A 118 -3.18 11.13 11.15
C ARG A 118 -3.05 10.68 9.69
N ALA A 119 -3.99 11.07 8.83
CA ALA A 119 -3.90 10.78 7.40
C ALA A 119 -2.70 11.49 6.75
N GLU A 120 -2.46 12.75 7.10
CA GLU A 120 -1.32 13.51 6.60
C GLU A 120 0.00 12.90 7.04
N LYS A 121 0.13 12.56 8.32
CA LYS A 121 1.33 11.89 8.86
C LYS A 121 1.58 10.58 8.10
N ALA A 122 0.56 9.75 7.92
CA ALA A 122 0.69 8.51 7.16
C ALA A 122 1.09 8.73 5.69
N CYS A 123 0.61 9.79 5.03
CA CYS A 123 1.08 10.14 3.69
C CYS A 123 2.59 10.45 3.70
N ARG A 124 3.06 11.24 4.67
CA ARG A 124 4.48 11.62 4.81
C ARG A 124 5.35 10.40 5.11
N ASP A 125 4.91 9.52 5.99
CA ASP A 125 5.61 8.28 6.33
C ASP A 125 5.69 7.34 5.11
N GLN A 126 4.62 7.24 4.30
CA GLN A 126 4.66 6.50 3.04
C GLN A 126 5.66 7.11 2.05
N ILE A 127 5.67 8.45 1.90
CA ILE A 127 6.58 9.17 0.99
C ILE A 127 8.04 9.00 1.41
N ALA A 128 8.34 8.98 2.71
CA ALA A 128 9.69 8.74 3.21
C ALA A 128 10.25 7.38 2.76
N LEU A 129 9.38 6.39 2.55
CA LEU A 129 9.76 5.08 2.03
C LEU A 129 9.85 5.03 0.50
N ALA A 130 9.41 6.07 -0.21
CA ALA A 130 9.23 6.04 -1.66
C ALA A 130 10.51 5.66 -2.44
N PRO A 131 11.73 6.17 -2.14
CA PRO A 131 12.92 5.75 -2.86
C PRO A 131 13.23 4.25 -2.71
N MET A 132 13.04 3.69 -1.52
CA MET A 132 13.25 2.26 -1.26
C MET A 132 12.15 1.42 -1.88
N ALA A 133 10.88 1.83 -1.75
CA ALA A 133 9.76 1.15 -2.39
C ALA A 133 9.87 1.16 -3.91
N ALA A 134 10.36 2.26 -4.50
CA ALA A 134 10.63 2.35 -5.93
C ALA A 134 11.67 1.31 -6.38
N LYS A 135 12.74 1.12 -5.58
CA LYS A 135 13.73 0.07 -5.84
C LYS A 135 13.08 -1.33 -5.78
N GLU A 136 12.26 -1.62 -4.77
CA GLU A 136 11.56 -2.91 -4.68
C GLU A 136 10.58 -3.13 -5.84
N PHE A 137 9.86 -2.09 -6.29
CA PHE A 137 8.96 -2.20 -7.45
C PHE A 137 9.70 -2.42 -8.77
N LEU A 138 10.88 -1.83 -8.93
CA LEU A 138 11.68 -1.93 -10.15
C LEU A 138 12.65 -3.14 -10.14
N GLY A 139 12.83 -3.81 -9.00
CA GLY A 139 13.82 -4.86 -8.81
C GLY A 139 15.25 -4.36 -9.02
N GLU A 140 16.13 -5.22 -9.54
CA GLU A 140 17.52 -4.85 -9.88
C GLU A 140 17.66 -3.99 -11.16
N GLY A 141 16.55 -3.45 -11.68
CA GLY A 141 16.49 -2.65 -12.90
C GLY A 141 15.86 -3.40 -14.08
N PRO A 142 15.66 -2.73 -15.23
CA PRO A 142 15.10 -3.38 -16.40
C PRO A 142 16.10 -4.41 -16.93
N ARG A 143 15.79 -5.69 -16.72
CA ARG A 143 16.50 -6.79 -17.37
C ARG A 143 16.27 -6.74 -18.88
N PRO A 144 17.19 -7.30 -19.69
CA PRO A 144 16.97 -7.49 -21.10
C PRO A 144 15.62 -8.16 -21.32
N ILE A 145 14.75 -7.48 -22.07
CA ILE A 145 13.47 -8.03 -22.48
C ILE A 145 13.79 -9.01 -23.60
N ILE A 146 13.49 -10.28 -23.39
CA ILE A 146 13.65 -11.30 -24.42
C ILE A 146 12.27 -11.79 -24.84
N GLU A 147 12.03 -11.73 -26.14
CA GLU A 147 10.89 -12.37 -26.76
C GLU A 147 11.28 -13.79 -27.14
N ILE A 148 10.52 -14.77 -26.65
CA ILE A 148 10.62 -16.16 -27.12
C ILE A 148 9.65 -16.30 -28.28
N ASP A 149 10.18 -16.41 -29.49
CA ASP A 149 9.40 -16.69 -30.67
C ASP A 149 9.31 -18.21 -30.84
N TRP A 150 8.29 -18.80 -30.22
CA TRP A 150 8.04 -20.24 -30.26
C TRP A 150 7.83 -20.81 -31.67
N LEU A 151 7.62 -19.96 -32.68
CA LEU A 151 7.38 -20.36 -34.06
C LEU A 151 8.66 -20.31 -34.91
N ASN A 152 9.59 -19.39 -34.60
CA ASN A 152 10.77 -19.14 -35.44
C ASN A 152 12.12 -19.37 -34.74
N ASP A 153 12.17 -19.35 -33.41
CA ASP A 153 13.39 -19.68 -32.67
C ASP A 153 13.67 -21.20 -32.74
N GLY A 154 14.94 -21.57 -32.96
CA GLY A 154 15.39 -22.96 -32.84
C GLY A 154 15.38 -23.43 -31.39
N GLU A 155 15.32 -24.75 -31.17
CA GLU A 155 15.24 -25.37 -29.83
C GLU A 155 16.35 -24.88 -28.87
N ASP A 156 17.59 -24.81 -29.34
CA ASP A 156 18.74 -24.32 -28.56
C ASP A 156 18.59 -22.84 -28.14
N GLU A 157 18.01 -21.99 -28.99
CA GLU A 157 17.81 -20.57 -28.69
C GLU A 157 16.64 -20.37 -27.71
N ILE A 158 15.58 -21.17 -27.85
CA ILE A 158 14.47 -21.22 -26.88
C ILE A 158 14.99 -21.66 -25.51
N GLU A 159 15.79 -22.73 -25.44
CA GLU A 159 16.35 -23.22 -24.18
C GLU A 159 17.24 -22.17 -23.52
N ARG A 160 18.12 -21.52 -24.29
CA ARG A 160 18.97 -20.42 -23.81
C ARG A 160 18.15 -19.26 -23.25
N LYS A 161 17.12 -18.79 -23.98
CA LYS A 161 16.24 -17.71 -23.54
C LYS A 161 15.47 -18.09 -22.27
N VAL A 162 14.94 -19.31 -22.20
CA VAL A 162 14.28 -19.85 -21.00
C VAL A 162 15.25 -19.94 -19.82
N GLU A 163 16.51 -20.31 -20.05
CA GLU A 163 17.52 -20.38 -19.00
C GLU A 163 17.88 -19.00 -18.44
N LEU A 164 18.00 -17.97 -19.30
CA LEU A 164 18.19 -16.58 -18.86
C LEU A 164 17.03 -16.09 -17.98
N ILE A 165 15.79 -16.45 -18.33
CA ILE A 165 14.61 -16.14 -17.50
C ILE A 165 14.64 -16.91 -16.17
N LYS A 166 14.97 -18.21 -16.20
CA LYS A 166 15.07 -19.04 -14.98
C LYS A 166 16.17 -18.57 -14.02
N LYS A 167 17.27 -18.03 -14.56
CA LYS A 167 18.39 -17.46 -13.79
C LYS A 167 18.15 -16.02 -13.34
N ASP A 168 16.98 -15.45 -13.65
CA ASP A 168 16.63 -14.08 -13.31
C ASP A 168 17.54 -13.03 -13.99
N GLU A 169 18.14 -13.39 -15.13
CA GLU A 169 19.05 -12.55 -15.94
C GLU A 169 18.32 -11.82 -17.09
N ALA A 170 17.09 -12.25 -17.44
CA ALA A 170 16.24 -11.65 -18.48
C ALA A 170 14.75 -11.68 -18.09
N THR A 171 13.91 -10.92 -18.77
CA THR A 171 12.45 -10.90 -18.54
C THR A 171 11.71 -11.18 -19.84
N ALA A 172 10.70 -12.05 -19.80
CA ALA A 172 9.89 -12.38 -20.98
C ALA A 172 9.11 -11.14 -21.44
N SER A 173 8.90 -10.98 -22.75
CA SER A 173 8.22 -9.85 -23.39
C SER A 173 6.75 -9.61 -22.96
N GLY A 174 6.21 -10.38 -22.01
CA GLY A 174 4.92 -10.15 -21.36
C GLY A 174 4.96 -9.56 -19.94
N ASP A 175 6.12 -9.53 -19.28
CA ASP A 175 6.26 -9.18 -17.85
C ASP A 175 6.80 -7.77 -17.58
N VAL A 176 6.97 -6.97 -18.64
CA VAL A 176 7.62 -5.65 -18.53
C VAL A 176 6.62 -4.59 -18.09
N LEU A 177 6.58 -4.32 -16.79
CA LEU A 177 6.09 -3.05 -16.26
C LEU A 177 7.21 -2.41 -15.43
N GLY A 178 8.26 -1.95 -16.11
CA GLY A 178 9.32 -1.08 -15.54
C GLY A 178 8.83 0.34 -15.20
N PHE A 179 7.60 0.47 -14.69
CA PHE A 179 6.99 1.74 -14.31
C PHE A 179 6.51 1.68 -12.88
N LEU A 180 6.81 2.71 -12.11
CA LEU A 180 6.29 2.82 -10.76
C LEU A 180 4.77 2.99 -10.77
N PRO A 181 4.04 2.34 -9.83
CA PRO A 181 2.59 2.45 -9.76
C PRO A 181 2.15 3.86 -9.34
N SER A 182 0.84 4.06 -9.20
CA SER A 182 0.36 5.31 -8.61
C SER A 182 0.65 5.35 -7.11
N HIS A 183 1.19 6.46 -6.63
CA HIS A 183 1.56 6.61 -5.23
C HIS A 183 0.50 7.39 -4.44
N HIS A 184 -0.19 6.70 -3.52
CA HIS A 184 -1.27 7.29 -2.75
C HIS A 184 -0.82 8.49 -1.90
N GLY A 185 0.26 8.35 -1.12
CA GLY A 185 0.78 9.39 -0.23
C GLY A 185 1.06 10.72 -0.93
N TYR A 186 1.84 10.71 -2.02
CA TYR A 186 2.07 11.90 -2.87
C TYR A 186 0.76 12.53 -3.33
N ARG A 187 -0.16 11.74 -3.88
CA ARG A 187 -1.43 12.26 -4.41
C ARG A 187 -2.29 12.87 -3.31
N GLN A 188 -2.45 12.17 -2.19
CA GLN A 188 -3.34 12.55 -1.11
C GLN A 188 -2.80 13.75 -0.33
N LEU A 189 -1.49 13.80 -0.07
CA LEU A 189 -0.85 14.95 0.59
C LEU A 189 -0.89 16.19 -0.31
N ALA A 190 -0.67 16.06 -1.63
CA ALA A 190 -0.82 17.18 -2.56
C ALA A 190 -2.24 17.77 -2.52
N ILE A 191 -3.28 16.92 -2.44
CA ILE A 191 -4.68 17.35 -2.29
C ILE A 191 -4.89 18.09 -0.96
N ILE A 192 -4.32 17.59 0.15
CA ILE A 192 -4.44 18.22 1.47
C ILE A 192 -3.82 19.61 1.45
N LEU A 193 -2.59 19.74 0.94
CA LEU A 193 -1.87 21.01 0.83
C LEU A 193 -2.60 22.00 -0.09
N GLU A 194 -3.11 21.54 -1.24
CA GLU A 194 -3.92 22.38 -2.14
C GLU A 194 -5.18 22.94 -1.48
N LYS A 195 -5.85 22.14 -0.63
CA LYS A 195 -7.04 22.58 0.12
C LYS A 195 -6.70 23.60 1.20
N ARG A 196 -5.50 23.54 1.79
CA ARG A 196 -5.01 24.53 2.76
C ARG A 196 -4.47 25.81 2.12
N GLY A 197 -4.26 25.80 0.80
CA GLY A 197 -3.66 26.92 0.07
C GLY A 197 -2.14 26.87 0.02
N ASP A 198 -1.52 25.80 0.50
CA ASP A 198 -0.07 25.58 0.54
C ASP A 198 0.46 25.16 -0.84
N TYR A 199 0.25 26.02 -1.85
CA TYR A 199 0.51 25.69 -3.25
C TYR A 199 1.99 25.47 -3.57
N ARG A 200 2.91 26.09 -2.81
CA ARG A 200 4.36 25.87 -2.97
C ARG A 200 4.74 24.45 -2.58
N ASP A 201 4.27 23.99 -1.43
CA ASP A 201 4.56 22.64 -0.93
C ASP A 201 3.89 21.57 -1.81
N ALA A 202 2.65 21.82 -2.24
CA ALA A 202 1.98 20.94 -3.19
C ALA A 202 2.73 20.84 -4.53
N LEU A 203 3.34 21.93 -5.00
CA LEU A 203 4.11 21.96 -6.23
C LEU A 203 5.40 21.14 -6.08
N ALA A 204 6.19 21.43 -5.04
CA ALA A 204 7.43 20.71 -4.75
C ALA A 204 7.18 19.20 -4.61
N LEU A 205 6.09 18.82 -3.92
CA LEU A 205 5.69 17.43 -3.76
C LEU A 205 5.33 16.76 -5.11
N SER A 206 4.64 17.49 -5.99
CA SER A 206 4.27 16.99 -7.32
C SER A 206 5.49 16.83 -8.24
N GLU A 207 6.43 17.76 -8.18
CA GLU A 207 7.71 17.70 -8.89
C GLU A 207 8.57 16.54 -8.40
N GLN A 208 8.63 16.31 -7.09
CA GLN A 208 9.32 15.17 -6.49
C GLN A 208 8.73 13.84 -6.97
N ALA A 209 7.41 13.68 -6.92
CA ALA A 209 6.74 12.46 -7.37
C ALA A 209 7.01 12.18 -8.86
N LYS A 210 6.96 13.22 -9.70
CA LYS A 210 7.28 13.16 -11.13
C LYS A 210 8.75 12.78 -11.35
N GLY A 211 9.67 13.45 -10.66
CA GLY A 211 11.11 13.21 -10.79
C GLY A 211 11.53 11.81 -10.35
N GLN A 212 10.82 11.22 -9.39
CA GLN A 212 11.00 9.82 -8.98
C GLN A 212 10.35 8.81 -9.94
N GLY A 213 9.53 9.25 -10.90
CA GLY A 213 8.89 8.37 -11.89
C GLY A 213 7.57 7.72 -11.44
N TRP A 214 6.99 8.13 -10.30
CA TRP A 214 5.70 7.61 -9.85
C TRP A 214 4.59 7.96 -10.84
N LYS A 215 3.67 7.03 -11.11
CA LYS A 215 2.53 7.29 -12.01
C LYS A 215 1.52 8.24 -11.37
N GLY A 216 1.08 9.26 -12.11
CA GLY A 216 0.09 10.23 -11.61
C GLY A 216 -0.21 11.37 -12.58
N ASP A 217 -1.05 12.31 -12.14
CA ASP A 217 -1.47 13.50 -12.89
C ASP A 217 -0.49 14.68 -12.75
N TRP A 218 0.80 14.40 -12.54
CA TRP A 218 1.78 15.37 -12.05
C TRP A 218 1.97 16.57 -12.97
N ASP A 219 2.09 16.37 -14.29
CA ASP A 219 2.26 17.47 -15.26
C ASP A 219 1.11 18.48 -15.22
N SER A 220 -0.11 17.97 -15.18
CA SER A 220 -1.32 18.80 -15.10
C SER A 220 -1.40 19.52 -13.76
N ARG A 221 -1.03 18.84 -12.67
CA ARG A 221 -1.00 19.41 -11.31
C ARG A 221 0.05 20.52 -11.18
N ILE A 222 1.28 20.26 -11.62
CA ILE A 222 2.39 21.23 -11.67
C ILE A 222 1.96 22.49 -12.44
N THR A 223 1.42 22.31 -13.66
CA THR A 223 0.93 23.42 -14.49
C THR A 223 -0.13 24.26 -13.77
N ARG A 224 -1.10 23.61 -13.11
CA ARG A 224 -2.16 24.30 -12.35
C ARG A 224 -1.59 25.07 -11.16
N LEU A 225 -0.68 24.48 -10.40
CA LEU A 225 -0.08 25.06 -9.21
C LEU A 225 0.81 26.25 -9.54
N THR A 226 1.64 26.15 -10.57
CA THR A 226 2.47 27.27 -11.07
C THR A 226 1.60 28.47 -11.47
N LYS A 227 0.48 28.23 -12.17
CA LYS A 227 -0.47 29.31 -12.51
C LYS A 227 -1.11 29.95 -11.27
N LYS A 228 -1.43 29.18 -10.24
CA LYS A 228 -1.98 29.70 -8.98
C LYS A 228 -0.97 30.57 -8.24
N LEU A 229 0.29 30.13 -8.15
CA LEU A 229 1.36 30.88 -7.52
C LEU A 229 1.66 32.19 -8.26
N ALA A 230 1.68 32.18 -9.59
CA ALA A 230 1.88 33.39 -10.39
C ALA A 230 0.77 34.44 -10.21
N LYS A 231 -0.48 34.00 -10.00
CA LYS A 231 -1.62 34.89 -9.73
C LYS A 231 -1.69 35.41 -8.29
N GLY A 232 -0.99 34.76 -7.36
CA GLY A 232 -0.97 35.10 -5.94
C GLY A 232 0.27 35.89 -5.50
N SER A 233 1.22 36.15 -6.39
CA SER A 233 2.30 37.11 -6.15
C SER A 233 1.78 38.54 -6.38
N PRO A 234 2.05 39.50 -5.49
CA PRO A 234 1.66 40.89 -5.64
C PRO A 234 2.28 41.56 -6.88
#